data_AF-A0A9P8KZE5-F1
#
_entry.id   AF-A0A9P8KZE5-F1
#
_cell.length_a   1.000
_cell.length_b   1.000
_cell.length_c   1.000
_cell.angle_alpha   90.00
_cell.angle_beta   90.00
_cell.angle_gamma   90.00
#
_symmetry.space_group_name_H-M   'P 1'
#
loop_
_entity.id
_entity.type
_entity.pdbx_description
1 polymer ?
#
loop_
_entity_poly.entity_id
_entity_poly.type
_entity_poly.pdbx_seq_one_letter_code
_entity_poly.pdbx_strand_id
1 'polypeptide(L)'
;MAVLIGLFSLPSLGFKAKIFALVHLIGNPIDTIWSLLYKLAVCQERARKYKGQDRYEGSWKGMALLSVSHDEIEEGGGELPELRLCELVGDGKASYLAADRATKLLPVIVAEIIFITAMATAFVKISTSPPDPRNPTTVETHSFAFALLSLWIIPAVFLSSVIGVSQTEGSIPRILGANRVDTDMRIRNGGIYSWQPGKWPFQAGNGGGTQAKYRRFLGPAALASVSIGLAGAILTSSLSPPTGWGCRQCAQASVFLVYLLSASLDIPIERSRAEVRFQWAFVKDSVACLASVSTFLVVRLGIFNRCSCWTRFGRAGLALPQDPTVAEAGADLTRYHFPIIIGVSIALQVIFCILVGVLFRDAIGAFMQEDDNESGWLAEFSDWLRQLPQHLRVQRPLPGENHPPPVEALELRRRTGSGLSHGSRIPR
;
A
#
# COMPACT_ATOMS: atom_id res chain seq x y z
N MET A 1 0.85 -4.98 -10.85
CA MET A 1 1.91 -4.39 -10.01
C MET A 1 2.11 -2.90 -10.28
N ALA A 2 2.60 -2.47 -11.45
CA ALA A 2 2.87 -1.04 -11.71
C ALA A 2 1.66 -0.11 -11.45
N VAL A 3 0.46 -0.52 -11.86
CA VAL A 3 -0.79 0.21 -11.57
C VAL A 3 -1.02 0.37 -10.06
N LEU A 4 -0.86 -0.71 -9.28
CA LEU A 4 -1.01 -0.68 -7.82
C LEU A 4 0.06 0.21 -7.16
N ILE A 5 1.31 0.17 -7.63
CA ILE A 5 2.37 1.08 -7.15
C ILE A 5 1.98 2.54 -7.43
N GLY A 6 1.42 2.83 -8.60
CA GLY A 6 0.95 4.18 -8.95
C GLY A 6 -0.23 4.68 -8.11
N LEU A 7 -0.97 3.77 -7.47
CA LEU A 7 -2.05 4.09 -6.54
C LEU A 7 -1.62 4.14 -5.07
N PHE A 8 -0.37 3.80 -4.78
CA PHE A 8 0.18 3.93 -3.44
C PHE A 8 0.19 5.42 -3.00
N SER A 9 -0.21 5.70 -1.77
CA SER A 9 -0.31 7.06 -1.27
C SER A 9 1.09 7.64 -1.02
N LEU A 10 1.54 8.50 -1.93
CA LEU A 10 2.85 9.16 -1.84
C LEU A 10 2.78 10.47 -1.05
N PRO A 11 3.74 10.73 -0.13
CA PRO A 11 3.71 11.93 0.69
C PRO A 11 3.91 13.20 -0.16
N SER A 12 3.26 14.30 0.22
CA SER A 12 3.45 15.62 -0.38
C SER A 12 4.61 16.41 0.26
N LEU A 13 5.67 15.73 0.70
CA LEU A 13 6.83 16.29 1.41
C LEU A 13 8.04 16.51 0.48
N GLY A 14 7.79 17.04 -0.72
CA GLY A 14 8.80 17.21 -1.76
C GLY A 14 9.20 15.92 -2.49
N PHE A 15 10.06 16.07 -3.51
CA PHE A 15 10.44 14.99 -4.42
C PHE A 15 11.26 13.88 -3.74
N LYS A 16 12.16 14.26 -2.82
CA LYS A 16 13.01 13.32 -2.08
C LYS A 16 12.19 12.31 -1.26
N ALA A 17 11.17 12.80 -0.54
CA ALA A 17 10.28 11.94 0.25
C ALA A 17 9.44 11.00 -0.62
N LYS A 18 8.99 11.46 -1.80
CA LYS A 18 8.25 10.62 -2.77
C LYS A 18 9.11 9.49 -3.32
N ILE A 19 10.34 9.78 -3.74
CA ILE A 19 11.28 8.75 -4.18
C ILE A 19 11.55 7.77 -3.05
N PHE A 20 11.87 8.29 -1.85
CA PHE A 20 12.11 7.44 -0.69
C PHE A 20 10.92 6.51 -0.42
N ALA A 21 9.68 7.01 -0.43
CA ALA A 21 8.50 6.18 -0.21
C ALA A 21 8.37 5.03 -1.22
N LEU A 22 8.65 5.28 -2.51
CA LEU A 22 8.63 4.25 -3.56
C LEU A 22 9.77 3.24 -3.40
N VAL A 23 10.97 3.74 -3.13
CA VAL A 23 12.17 2.90 -2.91
C VAL A 23 11.98 2.03 -1.66
N HIS A 24 11.45 2.60 -0.58
CA HIS A 24 11.13 1.90 0.66
C HIS A 24 10.04 0.84 0.45
N LEU A 25 8.97 1.16 -0.29
CA LEU A 25 7.90 0.22 -0.63
C LEU A 25 8.44 -1.04 -1.33
N ILE A 26 9.34 -0.88 -2.29
CA ILE A 26 9.89 -1.99 -3.08
C ILE A 26 11.05 -2.69 -2.34
N GLY A 27 11.91 -1.93 -1.67
CA GLY A 27 13.11 -2.43 -0.99
C GLY A 27 12.84 -3.07 0.37
N ASN A 28 11.77 -2.67 1.05
CA ASN A 28 11.45 -3.14 2.40
C ASN A 28 9.92 -3.24 2.63
N PRO A 29 9.24 -4.18 1.95
CA PRO A 29 7.79 -4.33 2.08
C PRO A 29 7.36 -4.74 3.50
N ILE A 30 8.23 -5.43 4.25
CA ILE A 30 7.95 -5.81 5.65
C ILE A 30 7.84 -4.55 6.51
N ASP A 31 8.84 -3.67 6.46
CA ASP A 31 8.82 -2.42 7.20
C ASP A 31 7.73 -1.47 6.72
N THR A 32 7.42 -1.49 5.42
CA THR A 32 6.30 -0.73 4.88
C THR A 32 4.97 -1.13 5.50
N ILE A 33 4.63 -2.42 5.47
CA ILE A 33 3.36 -2.91 6.06
C ILE A 33 3.36 -2.69 7.58
N TRP A 34 4.48 -2.93 8.26
CA TRP A 34 4.60 -2.66 9.69
C TRP A 34 4.36 -1.18 10.02
N SER A 35 4.99 -0.26 9.29
CA SER A 35 4.81 1.19 9.48
C SER A 35 3.35 1.62 9.30
N LEU A 36 2.66 1.09 8.27
CA LEU A 36 1.25 1.38 8.04
C LEU A 36 0.35 0.83 9.16
N LEU A 37 0.58 -0.43 9.57
CA LEU A 37 -0.12 -1.03 10.71
C LEU A 37 0.13 -0.27 12.01
N TYR A 38 1.35 0.24 12.22
CA TYR A 38 1.70 1.03 13.39
C TYR A 38 0.93 2.35 13.42
N LYS A 39 0.83 3.05 12.29
CA LYS A 39 0.03 4.28 12.19
C LYS A 39 -1.45 4.03 12.48
N LEU A 40 -2.02 2.92 11.99
CA LEU A 40 -3.38 2.48 12.33
C LEU A 40 -3.53 2.20 13.83
N ALA A 41 -2.56 1.50 14.44
CA ALA A 41 -2.59 1.18 15.87
C ALA A 41 -2.53 2.44 16.75
N VAL A 42 -1.68 3.41 16.42
CA VAL A 42 -1.63 4.70 17.11
C VAL A 42 -2.98 5.41 17.01
N CYS A 43 -3.56 5.50 15.81
CA CYS A 43 -4.88 6.11 15.63
C CYS A 43 -5.98 5.36 16.38
N GLN A 44 -5.94 4.04 16.43
CA GLN A 44 -6.90 3.19 17.13
C GLN A 44 -6.87 3.43 18.65
N GLU A 45 -5.68 3.65 19.21
CA GLU A 45 -5.49 3.99 20.61
C GLU A 45 -6.06 5.39 20.92
N ARG A 46 -5.77 6.39 20.08
CA ARG A 46 -6.35 7.74 20.21
C ARG A 46 -7.88 7.69 20.10
N ALA A 47 -8.41 6.98 19.11
CA ALA A 47 -9.84 6.81 18.92
C ALA A 47 -10.52 6.21 20.15
N ARG A 48 -9.97 5.13 20.72
CA ARG A 48 -10.52 4.51 21.94
C ARG A 48 -10.44 5.40 23.16
N LYS A 49 -9.35 6.17 23.32
CA LYS A 49 -9.19 7.15 24.40
C LYS A 49 -10.35 8.14 24.40
N TYR A 50 -10.65 8.75 23.25
CA TYR A 50 -11.70 9.76 23.15
C TYR A 50 -13.11 9.17 23.12
N LYS A 51 -13.31 8.02 22.49
CA LYS A 51 -14.62 7.36 22.39
C LYS A 51 -15.17 6.91 23.76
N GLY A 52 -14.30 6.62 24.72
CA GLY A 52 -14.69 6.24 26.08
C GLY A 52 -15.11 7.41 26.98
N GLN A 53 -15.16 8.63 26.46
CA GLN A 53 -15.48 9.84 27.23
C GLN A 53 -16.77 10.46 26.68
N ASP A 54 -17.83 10.52 27.48
CA ASP A 54 -19.15 11.04 27.09
C ASP A 54 -19.08 12.46 26.51
N ARG A 55 -18.13 13.27 26.97
CA ARG A 55 -17.89 14.63 26.46
C ARG A 55 -17.58 14.67 24.95
N TYR A 56 -17.04 13.59 24.39
CA TYR A 56 -16.60 13.51 23.00
C TYR A 56 -17.47 12.60 22.14
N GLU A 57 -18.69 12.32 22.59
CA GLU A 57 -19.67 11.65 21.75
C GLU A 57 -19.87 12.45 20.45
N GLY A 58 -19.76 11.77 19.31
CA GLY A 58 -19.79 12.40 17.98
C GLY A 58 -18.50 13.09 17.51
N SER A 59 -17.56 13.45 18.39
CA SER A 59 -16.33 14.20 18.02
C SER A 59 -15.03 13.40 18.12
N TRP A 60 -15.06 12.21 18.71
CA TRP A 60 -13.87 11.38 18.95
C TRP A 60 -13.05 11.06 17.68
N LYS A 61 -13.70 10.95 16.50
CA LYS A 61 -13.03 10.70 15.20
C LYS A 61 -12.12 11.87 14.83
N GLY A 62 -12.64 13.10 14.95
CA GLY A 62 -11.88 14.32 14.69
C GLY A 62 -10.73 14.51 15.67
N MET A 63 -10.98 14.25 16.96
CA MET A 63 -9.96 14.30 18.02
C MET A 63 -8.80 13.32 17.72
N ALA A 64 -9.13 12.08 17.36
CA ALA A 64 -8.12 11.07 17.02
C ALA A 64 -7.30 11.48 15.79
N LEU A 65 -7.95 11.97 14.73
CA LEU A 65 -7.30 12.39 13.50
C LEU A 65 -6.36 13.59 13.71
N LEU A 66 -6.81 14.59 14.46
CA LEU A 66 -6.00 15.77 14.81
C LEU A 66 -4.80 15.37 15.68
N SER A 67 -4.99 14.51 16.68
CA SER A 67 -3.89 14.02 17.52
C SER A 67 -2.83 13.29 16.70
N VAL A 68 -3.23 12.36 15.82
CA VAL A 68 -2.29 11.61 14.97
C VAL A 68 -1.55 12.51 13.97
N SER A 69 -2.18 13.60 13.53
CA SER A 69 -1.57 14.58 12.61
C SER A 69 -0.68 15.57 13.34
N HIS A 70 -0.96 15.83 14.62
CA HIS A 70 -0.07 16.61 15.48
C HIS A 70 1.26 15.90 15.71
N ASP A 71 1.23 14.58 15.91
CA ASP A 71 2.44 13.74 16.06
C ASP A 71 3.38 13.89 14.85
N GLU A 72 2.89 14.30 13.67
CA GLU A 72 3.71 14.52 12.48
C GLU A 72 4.47 15.85 12.50
N ILE A 73 3.99 16.85 13.25
CA ILE A 73 4.55 18.21 13.25
C ILE A 73 5.26 18.57 14.55
N GLU A 74 5.09 17.82 15.64
CA GLU A 74 5.73 18.13 16.91
C GLU A 74 6.94 17.24 17.18
N GLU A 75 8.07 17.86 17.51
CA GLU A 75 9.26 17.15 17.94
C GLU A 75 9.03 16.50 19.32
N GLY A 76 9.19 15.18 19.41
CA GLY A 76 9.09 14.45 20.67
C GLY A 76 7.72 13.85 21.00
N GLY A 77 6.73 13.99 20.13
CA GLY A 77 5.44 13.29 20.25
C GLY A 77 4.63 13.72 21.47
N GLY A 78 4.61 15.01 21.78
CA GLY A 78 3.76 15.57 22.81
C GLY A 78 2.29 15.37 22.48
N GLU A 79 1.49 15.06 23.50
CA GLU A 79 0.04 15.11 23.32
C GLU A 79 -0.39 16.58 23.23
N LEU A 80 -1.14 16.93 22.18
CA LEU A 80 -1.79 18.22 22.10
C LEU A 80 -2.69 18.40 23.35
N PRO A 81 -2.62 19.54 24.06
CA PRO A 81 -3.51 19.78 25.19
C PRO A 81 -4.97 19.57 24.79
N GLU A 82 -5.70 18.79 25.59
CA GLU A 82 -7.07 18.37 25.29
C GLU A 82 -7.99 19.57 25.00
N LEU A 83 -7.82 20.67 25.75
CA LEU A 83 -8.55 21.92 25.52
C LEU A 83 -8.35 22.48 24.10
N ARG A 84 -7.12 22.47 23.60
CA ARG A 84 -6.78 22.93 22.25
C ARG A 84 -7.33 21.97 21.19
N LEU A 85 -7.39 20.68 21.50
CA LEU A 85 -7.95 19.69 20.58
C LEU A 85 -9.47 19.90 20.40
N CYS A 86 -10.19 20.16 21.49
CA CYS A 86 -11.61 20.52 21.45
C CYS A 86 -11.88 21.80 20.66
N GLU A 87 -11.04 22.83 20.83
CA GLU A 87 -11.11 24.08 20.07
C GLU A 87 -10.95 23.80 18.56
N LEU A 88 -9.92 23.04 18.17
CA LEU A 88 -9.69 22.68 16.76
C LEU A 88 -10.83 21.85 16.17
N VAL A 89 -11.46 20.97 16.95
CA VAL A 89 -12.64 20.22 16.50
C VAL A 89 -13.85 21.15 16.34
N GLY A 90 -14.11 22.04 17.30
CA GLY A 90 -15.18 23.04 17.22
C GLY A 90 -15.04 23.96 16.00
N ASP A 91 -13.81 24.25 15.60
CA ASP A 91 -13.47 25.04 14.41
C ASP A 91 -13.60 24.26 13.08
N GLY A 92 -14.00 22.98 13.12
CA GLY A 92 -14.12 22.13 11.92
C GLY A 92 -12.77 21.74 11.31
N LYS A 93 -11.64 21.90 12.01
CA LYS A 93 -10.30 21.57 11.51
C LYS A 93 -10.14 20.08 11.20
N ALA A 94 -10.83 19.22 11.93
CA ALA A 94 -10.86 17.79 11.66
C ALA A 94 -11.43 17.47 10.27
N SER A 95 -12.55 18.09 9.90
CA SER A 95 -13.17 17.92 8.58
C SER A 95 -12.27 18.45 7.45
N TYR A 96 -11.61 19.60 7.66
CA TYR A 96 -10.62 20.11 6.69
C TYR A 96 -9.43 19.16 6.53
N LEU A 97 -8.95 18.58 7.62
CA LEU A 97 -7.83 17.64 7.60
C LEU A 97 -8.20 16.31 6.92
N ALA A 98 -9.42 15.83 7.12
CA ALA A 98 -9.92 14.65 6.43
C ALA A 98 -10.15 14.89 4.94
N ALA A 99 -10.71 16.05 4.57
CA ALA A 99 -10.85 16.44 3.16
C ALA A 99 -9.49 16.61 2.47
N ASP A 100 -8.46 17.08 3.19
CA ASP A 100 -7.09 17.17 2.69
C ASP A 100 -6.42 15.79 2.56
N ARG A 101 -6.81 14.81 3.37
CA ARG A 101 -6.37 13.42 3.24
C ARG A 101 -7.12 12.75 2.09
N ALA A 102 -6.53 12.77 0.91
CA ALA A 102 -7.09 12.06 -0.24
C ALA A 102 -7.05 10.54 0.00
N THR A 103 -8.15 9.94 0.44
CA THR A 103 -8.32 8.49 0.49
C THR A 103 -8.72 8.02 -0.90
N LYS A 104 -7.87 7.22 -1.54
CA LYS A 104 -8.14 6.62 -2.85
C LYS A 104 -8.70 5.20 -2.70
N LEU A 105 -9.46 4.95 -1.64
CA LEU A 105 -9.88 3.61 -1.26
C LEU A 105 -10.65 2.91 -2.38
N LEU A 106 -11.66 3.58 -2.96
CA LEU A 106 -12.46 2.98 -4.03
C LEU A 106 -11.62 2.67 -5.29
N PRO A 107 -10.85 3.62 -5.87
CA PRO A 107 -9.94 3.32 -6.97
C PRO A 107 -8.95 2.18 -6.66
N VAL A 108 -8.48 2.09 -5.41
CA VAL A 108 -7.56 1.03 -4.96
C VAL A 108 -8.26 -0.33 -4.94
N ILE A 109 -9.46 -0.43 -4.37
CA ILE A 109 -10.25 -1.68 -4.37
C ILE A 109 -10.49 -2.15 -5.81
N VAL A 110 -10.89 -1.24 -6.70
CA VAL A 110 -11.09 -1.57 -8.13
C VAL A 110 -9.79 -2.06 -8.77
N ALA A 111 -8.67 -1.40 -8.51
CA ALA A 111 -7.37 -1.79 -9.05
C ALA A 111 -6.86 -3.12 -8.50
N GLU A 112 -7.15 -3.44 -7.23
CA GLU A 112 -6.84 -4.73 -6.62
C GLU A 112 -7.69 -5.85 -7.24
N ILE A 113 -8.99 -5.63 -7.46
CA ILE A 113 -9.86 -6.57 -8.16
C ILE A 113 -9.34 -6.82 -9.58
N ILE A 114 -8.96 -5.76 -10.31
CA ILE A 114 -8.38 -5.86 -11.65
C ILE A 114 -7.06 -6.64 -11.60
N PHE A 115 -6.21 -6.38 -10.60
CA PHE A 115 -4.94 -7.08 -10.44
C PHE A 115 -5.14 -8.58 -10.19
N ILE A 116 -6.03 -8.94 -9.26
CA ILE A 116 -6.37 -10.33 -8.94
C ILE A 116 -6.98 -11.01 -10.18
N THR A 117 -7.90 -10.35 -10.87
CA THR A 117 -8.51 -10.87 -12.10
C THR A 117 -7.47 -11.07 -13.19
N ALA A 118 -6.56 -10.12 -13.40
CA ALA A 118 -5.48 -10.25 -14.37
C ALA A 118 -4.53 -11.42 -14.05
N MET A 119 -4.22 -11.65 -12.77
CA MET A 119 -3.45 -12.83 -12.34
C MET A 119 -4.22 -14.12 -12.64
N ALA A 120 -5.52 -14.16 -12.33
CA ALA A 120 -6.36 -15.32 -12.60
C ALA A 120 -6.47 -15.60 -14.11
N THR A 121 -6.73 -14.60 -14.95
CA THR A 121 -6.79 -14.75 -16.41
C THR A 121 -5.45 -15.18 -16.99
N ALA A 122 -4.34 -14.59 -16.54
CA ALA A 122 -3.01 -15.00 -16.96
C ALA A 122 -2.75 -16.47 -16.63
N PHE A 123 -3.15 -16.92 -15.43
CA PHE A 123 -3.00 -18.31 -15.03
C PHE A 123 -3.92 -19.25 -15.83
N VAL A 124 -5.20 -18.89 -16.01
CA VAL A 124 -6.14 -19.67 -16.84
C VAL A 124 -5.55 -19.85 -18.24
N LYS A 125 -4.99 -18.81 -18.84
CA LYS A 125 -4.30 -18.89 -20.13
C LYS A 125 -3.16 -19.91 -20.12
N ILE A 126 -2.30 -19.91 -19.09
CA ILE A 126 -1.21 -20.90 -18.95
C ILE A 126 -1.79 -22.33 -18.87
N SER A 127 -2.89 -22.51 -18.12
CA SER A 127 -3.51 -23.82 -17.90
C SER A 127 -4.28 -24.39 -19.10
N THR A 128 -4.74 -23.55 -20.01
CA THR A 128 -5.54 -23.95 -21.19
C THR A 128 -4.77 -23.90 -22.50
N SER A 129 -3.56 -23.32 -22.50
CA SER A 129 -2.74 -23.24 -23.70
C SER A 129 -2.26 -24.64 -24.12
N PRO A 130 -2.35 -25.00 -25.41
CA PRO A 130 -1.78 -26.24 -25.90
C PRO A 130 -0.25 -26.24 -25.68
N PRO A 131 0.38 -27.41 -25.44
CA PRO A 131 1.83 -27.49 -25.30
C PRO A 131 2.54 -26.90 -26.52
N ASP A 132 3.34 -25.86 -26.31
CA ASP A 132 4.18 -25.25 -27.34
C ASP A 132 5.67 -25.53 -27.03
N PRO A 133 6.42 -26.24 -27.90
CA PRO A 133 7.84 -26.50 -27.67
C PRO A 133 8.69 -25.22 -27.64
N ARG A 134 8.22 -24.10 -28.23
CA ARG A 134 8.91 -22.80 -28.20
C ARG A 134 8.66 -22.04 -26.90
N ASN A 135 7.55 -22.30 -26.23
CA ASN A 135 7.17 -21.64 -24.98
C ASN A 135 6.56 -22.66 -24.01
N PRO A 136 7.40 -23.51 -23.40
CA PRO A 136 6.90 -24.55 -22.51
C PRO A 136 6.20 -23.94 -21.29
N THR A 137 5.05 -24.52 -20.93
CA THR A 137 4.19 -24.10 -19.81
C THR A 137 4.93 -24.06 -18.47
N THR A 138 5.96 -24.88 -18.29
CA THR A 138 6.82 -24.88 -17.10
C THR A 138 7.62 -23.57 -16.94
N VAL A 139 8.07 -22.96 -18.04
CA VAL A 139 8.76 -21.65 -18.01
C VAL A 139 7.79 -20.53 -17.64
N GLU A 140 6.57 -20.56 -18.18
CA GLU A 140 5.53 -19.60 -17.81
C GLU A 140 5.11 -19.74 -16.35
N THR A 141 4.96 -20.97 -15.87
CA THR A 141 4.65 -21.28 -14.46
C THR A 141 5.69 -20.69 -13.52
N HIS A 142 6.98 -20.82 -13.82
CA HIS A 142 8.03 -20.23 -13.00
C HIS A 142 7.98 -18.70 -13.03
N SER A 143 7.72 -18.10 -14.19
CA SER A 143 7.52 -16.65 -14.30
C SER A 143 6.34 -16.18 -13.44
N PHE A 144 5.27 -16.97 -13.39
CA PHE A 144 4.12 -16.74 -12.52
C PHE A 144 4.48 -16.89 -11.04
N ALA A 145 5.28 -17.88 -10.67
CA ALA A 145 5.76 -18.05 -9.30
C ALA A 145 6.55 -16.83 -8.80
N PHE A 146 7.36 -16.19 -9.65
CA PHE A 146 7.99 -14.91 -9.29
C PHE A 146 6.98 -13.78 -9.13
N ALA A 147 5.87 -13.76 -9.87
CA ALA A 147 4.82 -12.77 -9.66
C ALA A 147 4.12 -12.94 -8.30
N LEU A 148 4.02 -14.17 -7.77
CA LEU A 148 3.49 -14.43 -6.42
C LEU A 148 4.32 -13.75 -5.32
N LEU A 149 5.62 -13.53 -5.53
CA LEU A 149 6.45 -12.77 -4.59
C LEU A 149 5.95 -11.34 -4.38
N SER A 150 5.18 -10.79 -5.32
CA SER A 150 4.66 -9.42 -5.25
C SER A 150 3.27 -9.33 -4.61
N LEU A 151 2.70 -10.43 -4.09
CA LEU A 151 1.36 -10.42 -3.48
C LEU A 151 1.25 -9.51 -2.24
N TRP A 152 2.35 -9.21 -1.56
CA TRP A 152 2.39 -8.24 -0.45
C TRP A 152 1.95 -6.83 -0.86
N ILE A 153 1.93 -6.51 -2.16
CA ILE A 153 1.49 -5.20 -2.64
C ILE A 153 0.01 -4.94 -2.35
N ILE A 154 -0.81 -6.00 -2.27
CA ILE A 154 -2.24 -5.91 -1.95
C ILE A 154 -2.42 -5.22 -0.59
N PRO A 155 -1.96 -5.79 0.53
CA PRO A 155 -2.11 -5.11 1.82
C PRO A 155 -1.36 -3.79 1.92
N ALA A 156 -0.19 -3.64 1.29
CA ALA A 156 0.53 -2.37 1.34
C ALA A 156 -0.27 -1.21 0.72
N VAL A 157 -0.87 -1.42 -0.45
CA VAL A 157 -1.65 -0.39 -1.15
C VAL A 157 -3.01 -0.18 -0.49
N PHE A 158 -3.69 -1.25 -0.08
CA PHE A 158 -4.92 -1.16 0.71
C PHE A 158 -4.74 -0.29 1.96
N LEU A 159 -3.75 -0.62 2.83
CA LEU A 159 -3.52 0.12 4.07
C LEU A 159 -3.08 1.57 3.83
N SER A 160 -2.25 1.80 2.81
CA SER A 160 -1.85 3.15 2.40
C SER A 160 -3.04 3.99 1.92
N SER A 161 -4.02 3.37 1.25
CA SER A 161 -5.22 4.05 0.76
C SER A 161 -6.19 4.43 1.87
N VAL A 162 -6.25 3.62 2.93
CA VAL A 162 -7.07 3.84 4.13
C VAL A 162 -6.50 4.99 4.97
N ILE A 163 -5.18 5.03 5.18
CA ILE A 163 -4.53 6.11 5.95
C ILE A 163 -4.56 7.44 5.19
N GLY A 164 -4.47 7.38 3.85
CA GLY A 164 -4.40 8.55 2.98
C GLY A 164 -3.09 9.34 3.11
N VAL A 165 -2.98 10.42 2.34
CA VAL A 165 -1.87 11.39 2.43
C VAL A 165 -2.37 12.81 2.33
N SER A 166 -1.67 13.74 2.98
CA SER A 166 -1.91 15.17 2.80
C SER A 166 -1.70 15.56 1.34
N GLN A 167 -2.57 16.38 0.77
CA GLN A 167 -2.45 16.83 -0.62
C GLN A 167 -1.26 17.79 -0.82
N THR A 168 -0.94 18.58 0.20
CA THR A 168 0.15 19.57 0.14
C THR A 168 1.09 19.48 1.33
N GLU A 169 2.32 19.96 1.14
CA GLU A 169 3.38 19.97 2.16
C GLU A 169 3.00 20.81 3.39
N GLY A 170 2.22 21.88 3.18
CA GLY A 170 1.83 22.82 4.22
C GLY A 170 0.43 22.61 4.79
N SER A 171 -0.36 21.64 4.32
CA SER A 171 -1.77 21.52 4.76
C SER A 171 -1.89 21.23 6.24
N ILE A 172 -1.18 20.22 6.76
CA ILE A 172 -1.26 19.84 8.18
C ILE A 172 -0.81 21.00 9.10
N PRO A 173 0.40 21.59 8.92
CA PRO A 173 0.80 22.74 9.72
C PRO A 173 -0.20 23.91 9.65
N ARG A 174 -0.70 24.23 8.46
CA ARG A 174 -1.66 25.33 8.26
C ARG A 174 -2.99 25.06 8.95
N ILE A 175 -3.52 23.83 8.87
CA ILE A 175 -4.79 23.45 9.49
C ILE A 175 -4.65 23.48 11.02
N LEU A 176 -3.52 23.03 11.56
CA LEU A 176 -3.22 23.03 13.00
C LEU A 176 -2.75 24.40 13.55
N GLY A 177 -2.65 25.43 12.70
CA GLY A 177 -2.21 26.78 13.10
C GLY A 177 -0.73 26.87 13.46
N ALA A 178 0.11 25.98 12.93
CA ALA A 178 1.55 26.03 13.11
C ALA A 178 2.18 27.05 12.15
N ASN A 179 2.97 27.98 12.69
CA ASN A 179 3.54 29.11 11.95
C ASN A 179 4.68 28.73 10.97
N ARG A 180 5.17 27.48 11.01
CA ARG A 180 6.26 27.02 10.14
C ARG A 180 5.98 25.63 9.57
N VAL A 181 6.24 25.49 8.28
CA VAL A 181 6.31 24.19 7.61
C VAL A 181 7.76 23.74 7.68
N ASP A 182 8.07 22.84 8.60
CA ASP A 182 9.37 22.16 8.66
C ASP A 182 9.23 20.75 8.12
N THR A 183 9.59 20.61 6.85
CA THR A 183 9.44 19.35 6.10
C THR A 183 10.41 18.29 6.58
N ASP A 184 11.60 18.68 7.01
CA ASP A 184 12.59 17.75 7.56
C ASP A 184 12.10 17.19 8.90
N MET A 185 11.52 18.04 9.75
CA MET A 185 10.86 17.59 10.98
C MET A 185 9.71 16.62 10.68
N ARG A 186 8.83 16.95 9.71
CA ARG A 186 7.74 16.05 9.31
C ARG A 186 8.26 14.70 8.81
N ILE A 187 9.32 14.68 8.02
CA ILE A 187 9.94 13.43 7.56
C ILE A 187 10.44 12.63 8.77
N ARG A 188 11.17 13.26 9.70
CA ARG A 188 11.72 12.62 10.92
C ARG A 188 10.65 12.12 11.89
N ASN A 189 9.45 12.68 11.84
CA ASN A 189 8.33 12.32 12.71
C ASN A 189 7.33 11.35 12.05
N GLY A 190 7.66 10.78 10.88
CA GLY A 190 6.78 9.81 10.23
C GLY A 190 5.68 10.42 9.36
N GLY A 191 5.90 11.61 8.79
CA GLY A 191 5.06 12.16 7.72
C GLY A 191 5.09 11.33 6.42
N ILE A 192 6.00 10.35 6.33
CA ILE A 192 5.99 9.30 5.31
C ILE A 192 5.33 8.06 5.93
N TYR A 193 4.04 7.83 5.71
CA TYR A 193 3.30 6.78 6.44
C TYR A 193 3.83 5.36 6.26
N SER A 194 4.43 5.08 5.09
CA SER A 194 5.08 3.82 4.80
C SER A 194 6.39 3.61 5.58
N TRP A 195 6.90 4.63 6.27
CA TRP A 195 8.10 4.57 7.09
C TRP A 195 7.89 5.33 8.41
N GLN A 196 7.64 4.58 9.48
CA GLN A 196 7.42 5.15 10.80
C GLN A 196 8.67 4.98 11.68
N PRO A 197 9.34 6.08 12.07
CA PRO A 197 10.35 6.05 13.12
C PRO A 197 9.68 5.80 14.49
N GLY A 198 10.42 5.27 15.45
CA GLY A 198 9.94 5.02 16.82
C GLY A 198 8.96 3.87 16.99
N LYS A 199 8.62 3.12 15.92
CA LYS A 199 7.72 1.96 15.99
C LYS A 199 8.28 0.78 16.79
N TRP A 200 9.59 0.74 16.98
CA TRP A 200 10.26 -0.32 17.71
C TRP A 200 10.02 -0.22 19.23
N PRO A 201 9.79 -1.35 19.93
CA PRO A 201 9.42 -1.35 21.34
C PRO A 201 10.50 -0.80 22.28
N PHE A 202 11.78 -0.83 21.88
CA PHE A 202 12.88 -0.37 22.73
C PHE A 202 13.00 1.16 22.85
N GLN A 203 12.29 1.93 22.02
CA GLN A 203 12.29 3.40 22.07
C GLN A 203 11.06 4.00 22.74
N ALA A 204 10.05 3.19 23.06
CA ALA A 204 8.98 3.68 23.89
C ALA A 204 9.57 4.00 25.27
N GLY A 205 9.63 5.30 25.62
CA GLY A 205 9.76 5.71 27.02
C GLY A 205 8.59 5.14 27.84
N ASN A 206 8.41 5.59 29.08
CA ASN A 206 7.31 5.15 29.98
C ASN A 206 5.87 5.38 29.44
N GLY A 207 5.66 5.66 28.15
CA GLY A 207 4.37 5.76 27.51
C GLY A 207 3.61 4.44 27.52
N GLY A 208 2.50 4.42 28.27
CA GLY A 208 1.27 3.65 28.07
C GLY A 208 1.36 2.17 27.66
N GLY A 209 0.89 1.28 28.53
CA GLY A 209 0.87 -0.18 28.29
C GLY A 209 0.08 -0.68 27.07
N THR A 210 -0.85 0.12 26.51
CA THR A 210 -1.69 -0.30 25.38
C THR A 210 -0.94 -0.28 24.05
N GLN A 211 -0.13 0.75 23.79
CA GLN A 211 0.71 0.84 22.60
C GLN A 211 1.71 -0.33 22.53
N ALA A 212 2.29 -0.71 23.68
CA ALA A 212 3.20 -1.84 23.78
C ALA A 212 2.56 -3.18 23.39
N LYS A 213 1.25 -3.35 23.65
CA LYS A 213 0.50 -4.56 23.29
C LYS A 213 0.44 -4.74 21.77
N TYR A 214 0.05 -3.70 21.03
CA TYR A 214 -0.04 -3.77 19.57
C TYR A 214 1.33 -4.02 18.94
N ARG A 215 2.37 -3.29 19.36
CA ARG A 215 3.73 -3.38 18.80
C ARG A 215 4.27 -4.81 18.70
N ARG A 216 3.94 -5.67 19.67
CA ARG A 216 4.39 -7.09 19.66
C ARG A 216 3.78 -7.92 18.53
N PHE A 217 2.59 -7.57 18.05
CA PHE A 217 1.88 -8.31 17.01
C PHE A 217 2.06 -7.73 15.61
N LEU A 218 2.32 -6.41 15.48
CA LEU A 218 2.38 -5.75 14.17
C LEU A 218 3.54 -6.23 13.30
N GLY A 219 4.74 -6.38 13.87
CA GLY A 219 5.91 -6.88 13.14
C GLY A 219 5.71 -8.30 12.59
N PRO A 220 5.32 -9.28 13.43
CA PRO A 220 4.96 -10.62 12.96
C PRO A 220 3.84 -10.63 11.92
N ALA A 221 2.82 -9.78 12.06
CA ALA A 221 1.74 -9.67 11.09
C ALA A 221 2.23 -9.17 9.72
N ALA A 222 3.09 -8.14 9.70
CA ALA A 222 3.71 -7.65 8.47
C ALA A 222 4.61 -8.71 7.81
N LEU A 223 5.43 -9.41 8.61
CA LEU A 223 6.26 -10.51 8.14
C LEU A 223 5.42 -11.64 7.55
N ALA A 224 4.33 -12.03 8.23
CA ALA A 224 3.42 -13.07 7.75
C ALA A 224 2.79 -12.68 6.41
N SER A 225 2.34 -11.43 6.27
CA SER A 225 1.79 -10.91 5.02
C SER A 225 2.78 -11.04 3.84
N VAL A 226 4.04 -10.63 4.02
CA VAL A 226 5.06 -10.79 2.97
C VAL A 226 5.39 -12.26 2.70
N SER A 227 5.42 -13.09 3.75
CA SER A 227 5.77 -14.51 3.66
C SER A 227 4.74 -15.35 2.92
N ILE A 228 3.47 -14.97 2.91
CA ILE A 228 2.41 -15.68 2.15
C ILE A 228 2.78 -15.76 0.65
N GLY A 229 3.20 -14.63 0.05
CA GLY A 229 3.58 -14.60 -1.37
C GLY A 229 4.83 -15.44 -1.66
N LEU A 230 5.81 -15.42 -0.75
CA LEU A 230 7.00 -16.27 -0.84
C LEU A 230 6.66 -17.76 -0.75
N ALA A 231 5.84 -18.14 0.23
CA ALA A 231 5.44 -19.54 0.42
C ALA A 231 4.73 -20.07 -0.83
N GLY A 232 3.80 -19.29 -1.40
CA GLY A 232 3.18 -19.61 -2.69
C GLY A 232 4.20 -19.75 -3.82
N ALA A 233 5.13 -18.79 -3.96
CA ALA A 233 6.17 -18.82 -5.00
C ALA A 233 7.09 -20.05 -4.92
N ILE A 234 7.59 -20.35 -3.71
CA ILE A 234 8.47 -21.50 -3.46
C ILE A 234 7.70 -22.81 -3.67
N LEU A 235 6.46 -22.90 -3.19
CA LEU A 235 5.65 -24.11 -3.34
C LEU A 235 5.35 -24.40 -4.82
N THR A 236 4.88 -23.40 -5.58
CA THR A 236 4.68 -23.53 -7.03
C THR A 236 5.98 -23.93 -7.74
N SER A 237 7.11 -23.31 -7.39
CA SER A 237 8.39 -23.60 -8.05
C SER A 237 8.97 -24.96 -7.69
N SER A 238 8.81 -25.41 -6.45
CA SER A 238 9.32 -26.70 -5.96
C SER A 238 8.55 -27.90 -6.50
N LEU A 239 7.26 -27.71 -6.80
CA LEU A 239 6.43 -28.71 -7.47
C LEU A 239 6.67 -28.73 -8.98
N SER A 240 7.03 -27.59 -9.59
CA SER A 240 7.36 -27.53 -11.01
C SER A 240 8.64 -28.30 -11.34
N PRO A 241 8.67 -29.12 -12.41
CA PRO A 241 9.90 -29.80 -12.83
C PRO A 241 11.06 -28.82 -13.18
N PRO A 242 12.32 -29.14 -12.82
CA PRO A 242 12.73 -30.24 -11.95
C PRO A 242 12.21 -30.05 -10.53
N THR A 243 11.55 -31.08 -10.00
CA THR A 243 10.99 -31.01 -8.65
C THR A 243 12.08 -30.88 -7.58
N GLY A 244 11.80 -30.12 -6.53
CA GLY A 244 12.68 -29.90 -5.38
C GLY A 244 13.31 -28.50 -5.34
N TRP A 245 14.45 -28.40 -4.65
CA TRP A 245 15.18 -27.14 -4.50
C TRP A 245 16.18 -26.94 -5.65
N GLY A 246 16.22 -25.73 -6.23
CA GLY A 246 17.06 -25.41 -7.37
C GLY A 246 17.29 -23.90 -7.54
N CYS A 247 17.79 -23.50 -8.71
CA CYS A 247 18.17 -22.10 -8.98
C CYS A 247 17.05 -21.09 -8.69
N ARG A 248 15.80 -21.45 -9.03
CA ARG A 248 14.66 -20.53 -9.00
C ARG A 248 14.19 -20.26 -7.57
N GLN A 249 14.15 -21.31 -6.75
CA GLN A 249 13.86 -21.24 -5.33
C GLN A 249 14.97 -20.48 -4.59
N CYS A 250 16.25 -20.70 -4.95
CA CYS A 250 17.35 -19.89 -4.42
C CYS A 250 17.15 -18.40 -4.72
N ALA A 251 16.76 -18.06 -5.95
CA ALA A 251 16.49 -16.66 -6.31
C ALA A 251 15.29 -16.08 -5.55
N GLN A 252 14.18 -16.80 -5.44
CA GLN A 252 13.02 -16.39 -4.63
C GLN A 252 13.39 -16.18 -3.15
N ALA A 253 14.12 -17.14 -2.56
CA ALA A 253 14.61 -17.05 -1.20
C ALA A 253 15.60 -15.89 -1.02
N SER A 254 16.41 -15.57 -2.04
CA SER A 254 17.34 -14.43 -1.98
C SER A 254 16.62 -13.09 -1.94
N VAL A 255 15.53 -12.91 -2.70
CA VAL A 255 14.69 -11.69 -2.61
C VAL A 255 14.12 -11.54 -1.21
N PHE A 256 13.59 -12.63 -0.64
CA PHE A 256 13.06 -12.59 0.72
C PHE A 256 14.14 -12.34 1.77
N LEU A 257 15.33 -12.93 1.60
CA LEU A 257 16.47 -12.66 2.47
C LEU A 257 16.87 -11.18 2.42
N VAL A 258 16.86 -10.56 1.24
CA VAL A 258 17.08 -9.10 1.09
C VAL A 258 16.03 -8.32 1.89
N TYR A 259 14.75 -8.70 1.84
CA TYR A 259 13.70 -8.05 2.64
C TYR A 259 13.92 -8.25 4.15
N LEU A 260 14.28 -9.45 4.60
CA LEU A 260 14.57 -9.74 6.01
C LEU A 260 15.77 -8.95 6.53
N LEU A 261 16.86 -8.90 5.75
CA LEU A 261 18.05 -8.14 6.10
C LEU A 261 17.74 -6.63 6.13
N SER A 262 16.99 -6.13 5.15
CA SER A 262 16.56 -4.72 5.12
C SER A 262 15.71 -4.36 6.33
N ALA A 263 14.73 -5.18 6.71
CA ALA A 263 13.92 -4.98 7.91
C ALA A 263 14.75 -5.09 9.21
N SER A 264 15.73 -6.00 9.25
CA SER A 264 16.59 -6.19 10.43
C SER A 264 17.53 -5.01 10.65
N LEU A 265 18.04 -4.41 9.56
CA LEU A 265 18.88 -3.22 9.62
C LEU A 265 18.15 -1.97 10.12
N ASP A 266 16.81 -1.95 10.13
CA ASP A 266 16.05 -0.87 10.76
C ASP A 266 16.29 -0.81 12.27
N ILE A 267 16.65 -1.92 12.94
CA ILE A 267 16.94 -1.93 14.39
C ILE A 267 18.13 -1.00 14.75
N PRO A 268 19.34 -1.18 14.17
CA PRO A 268 20.44 -0.26 14.44
C PRO A 268 20.22 1.13 13.85
N ILE A 269 19.54 1.26 12.71
CA ILE A 269 19.23 2.57 12.11
C ILE A 269 18.33 3.38 13.04
N GLU A 270 17.34 2.76 13.68
CA GLU A 270 16.45 3.45 14.61
C GLU A 270 17.20 4.00 15.82
N ARG A 271 18.26 3.30 16.26
CA ARG A 271 19.15 3.76 17.35
C ARG A 271 20.07 4.91 16.94
N SER A 272 20.19 5.21 15.65
CA SER A 272 20.98 6.35 15.18
C SER A 272 20.29 7.68 15.49
N ARG A 273 21.07 8.77 15.44
CA ARG A 273 20.57 10.12 15.67
C ARG A 273 19.49 10.48 14.63
N ALA A 274 18.48 11.24 15.04
CA ALA A 274 17.33 11.56 14.21
C ALA A 274 17.72 12.25 12.88
N GLU A 275 18.81 13.03 12.88
CA GLU A 275 19.29 13.76 11.69
C GLU A 275 19.78 12.84 10.58
N VAL A 276 20.40 11.70 10.94
CA VAL A 276 21.02 10.77 9.98
C VAL A 276 20.15 9.55 9.69
N ARG A 277 19.15 9.27 10.54
CA ARG A 277 18.28 8.09 10.45
C ARG A 277 17.63 7.96 9.07
N PHE A 278 17.05 9.04 8.57
CA PHE A 278 16.42 9.06 7.25
C PHE A 278 17.41 8.76 6.11
N GLN A 279 18.64 9.29 6.20
CA GLN A 279 19.67 9.06 5.18
C GLN A 279 20.09 7.58 5.15
N TRP A 280 20.31 6.99 6.33
CA TRP A 280 20.65 5.56 6.43
C TRP A 280 19.53 4.66 5.93
N ALA A 281 18.27 4.96 6.29
CA ALA A 281 17.11 4.25 5.77
C ALA A 281 17.07 4.34 4.24
N PHE A 282 17.23 5.54 3.66
CA PHE A 282 17.20 5.72 2.21
C PHE A 282 18.29 4.96 1.47
N VAL A 283 19.53 4.97 1.97
CA VAL A 283 20.65 4.23 1.37
C VAL A 283 20.37 2.73 1.41
N LYS A 284 19.99 2.20 2.58
CA LYS A 284 19.64 0.79 2.75
C LYS A 284 18.54 0.37 1.79
N ASP A 285 17.42 1.09 1.78
CA ASP A 285 16.27 0.72 0.97
C ASP A 285 16.56 0.86 -0.53
N SER A 286 17.42 1.79 -0.93
CA SER A 286 17.90 1.89 -2.31
C SER A 286 18.68 0.65 -2.73
N VAL A 287 19.58 0.15 -1.88
CA VAL A 287 20.34 -1.08 -2.13
C VAL A 287 19.41 -2.28 -2.20
N ALA A 288 18.49 -2.42 -1.24
CA ALA A 288 17.53 -3.52 -1.20
C ALA A 288 16.57 -3.50 -2.42
N CYS A 289 16.06 -2.32 -2.77
CA CYS A 289 15.23 -2.11 -3.96
C CYS A 289 15.98 -2.50 -5.24
N LEU A 290 17.23 -2.03 -5.40
CA LEU A 290 18.04 -2.34 -6.57
C LEU A 290 18.34 -3.84 -6.67
N ALA A 291 18.64 -4.52 -5.56
CA ALA A 291 18.85 -5.96 -5.52
C ALA A 291 17.59 -6.75 -5.91
N SER A 292 16.42 -6.36 -5.39
CA SER A 292 15.13 -6.99 -5.72
C SER A 292 14.75 -6.77 -7.18
N VAL A 293 14.82 -5.53 -7.68
CA VAL A 293 14.54 -5.20 -9.09
C VAL A 293 15.49 -5.95 -10.02
N SER A 294 16.79 -6.00 -9.69
CA SER A 294 17.78 -6.75 -10.47
C SER A 294 17.43 -8.23 -10.54
N THR A 295 16.96 -8.83 -9.44
CA THR A 295 16.51 -10.23 -9.44
C THR A 295 15.32 -10.43 -10.37
N PHE A 296 14.32 -9.55 -10.35
CA PHE A 296 13.20 -9.61 -11.30
C PHE A 296 13.67 -9.45 -12.75
N LEU A 297 14.63 -8.57 -13.03
CA LEU A 297 15.21 -8.41 -14.37
C LEU A 297 15.94 -9.68 -14.82
N VAL A 298 16.77 -10.29 -13.96
CA VAL A 298 17.47 -11.56 -14.22
C VAL A 298 16.49 -12.68 -14.57
N VAL A 299 15.34 -12.75 -13.87
CA VAL A 299 14.27 -13.71 -14.21
C VAL A 299 13.69 -13.43 -15.59
N ARG A 300 13.38 -12.15 -15.89
CA ARG A 300 12.78 -11.74 -17.16
C ARG A 300 13.72 -11.93 -18.36
N LEU A 301 15.02 -11.77 -18.15
CA LEU A 301 16.06 -12.06 -19.14
C LEU A 301 16.26 -13.57 -19.37
N GLY A 302 15.57 -14.43 -18.62
CA GLY A 302 15.63 -15.87 -18.81
C GLY A 302 16.94 -16.50 -18.34
N ILE A 303 17.71 -15.85 -17.48
CA ILE A 303 19.00 -16.38 -16.98
C ILE A 303 18.79 -17.73 -16.26
N PHE A 304 17.62 -17.92 -15.62
CA PHE A 304 17.24 -19.18 -14.99
C PHE A 304 16.74 -20.26 -15.96
N ASN A 305 16.75 -20.01 -17.28
CA ASN A 305 16.36 -21.01 -18.30
C ASN A 305 17.55 -21.80 -18.87
N ARG A 306 18.76 -21.58 -18.35
CA ARG A 306 19.96 -22.38 -18.68
C ARG A 306 19.84 -23.83 -18.22
N CYS A 307 20.53 -24.75 -18.91
CA CYS A 307 20.49 -26.19 -18.65
C CYS A 307 20.83 -26.55 -17.19
N SER A 308 21.76 -25.85 -16.54
CA SER A 308 22.15 -26.11 -15.15
C SER A 308 21.04 -25.83 -14.12
N CYS A 309 19.97 -25.12 -14.51
CA CYS A 309 18.81 -24.90 -13.65
C CYS A 309 17.68 -25.91 -13.90
N TRP A 310 17.84 -26.77 -14.92
CA TRP A 310 16.97 -27.92 -15.19
C TRP A 310 17.56 -29.24 -14.68
N THR A 311 18.79 -29.21 -14.15
CA THR A 311 19.37 -30.31 -13.38
C THR A 311 18.93 -30.21 -11.93
N ARG A 312 18.51 -31.33 -11.32
CA ARG A 312 18.24 -31.38 -9.88
C ARG A 312 19.54 -31.12 -9.11
N PHE A 313 19.50 -30.27 -8.09
CA PHE A 313 20.67 -29.99 -7.27
C PHE A 313 21.23 -31.29 -6.67
N GLY A 314 22.48 -31.64 -7.01
CA GLY A 314 23.15 -32.83 -6.52
C GLY A 314 22.69 -34.17 -7.11
N ARG A 315 21.92 -34.19 -8.22
CA ARG A 315 21.56 -35.44 -8.92
C ARG A 315 21.93 -35.41 -10.40
N ALA A 316 22.29 -36.56 -10.96
CA ALA A 316 22.44 -36.74 -12.40
C ALA A 316 21.06 -36.78 -13.08
N GLY A 317 20.91 -36.09 -14.21
CA GLY A 317 19.68 -36.05 -15.02
C GLY A 317 19.22 -34.63 -15.34
N LEU A 318 18.69 -34.45 -16.55
CA LEU A 318 18.20 -33.19 -17.08
C LEU A 318 16.68 -33.30 -17.27
N ALA A 319 15.90 -32.53 -16.52
CA ALA A 319 14.44 -32.52 -16.67
C ALA A 319 14.05 -31.40 -17.64
N LEU A 320 14.30 -31.63 -18.94
CA LEU A 320 13.99 -30.63 -19.95
C LEU A 320 12.47 -30.49 -20.14
N PRO A 321 11.95 -29.28 -20.35
CA PRO A 321 10.54 -29.08 -20.68
C PRO A 321 10.07 -29.79 -21.95
N GLN A 322 10.99 -30.10 -22.86
CA GLN A 322 10.71 -30.80 -24.11
C GLN A 322 10.53 -32.31 -23.92
N ASP A 323 10.89 -32.86 -22.76
CA ASP A 323 10.64 -34.26 -22.45
C ASP A 323 9.13 -34.48 -22.24
N PRO A 324 8.48 -35.39 -22.99
CA PRO A 324 7.04 -35.64 -22.87
C PRO A 324 6.59 -35.97 -21.45
N THR A 325 7.40 -36.72 -20.70
CA THR A 325 7.07 -37.12 -19.32
C THR A 325 7.09 -35.93 -18.37
N VAL A 326 8.02 -34.99 -18.58
CA VAL A 326 8.13 -33.76 -17.80
C VAL A 326 7.01 -32.79 -18.17
N ALA A 327 6.68 -32.70 -19.46
CA ALA A 327 5.60 -31.86 -19.97
C ALA A 327 4.24 -32.32 -19.45
N GLU A 328 3.97 -33.64 -19.45
CA GLU A 328 2.74 -34.24 -18.92
C GLU A 328 2.60 -33.97 -17.41
N ALA A 329 3.64 -34.27 -16.62
CA ALA A 329 3.64 -33.97 -15.20
C ALA A 329 3.44 -32.46 -14.90
N GLY A 330 4.06 -31.60 -15.71
CA GLY A 330 3.87 -30.15 -15.62
C GLY A 330 2.43 -29.71 -15.93
N ALA A 331 1.80 -30.32 -16.94
CA ALA A 331 0.43 -30.03 -17.33
C ALA A 331 -0.57 -30.39 -16.22
N ASP A 332 -0.39 -31.54 -15.57
CA ASP A 332 -1.23 -31.98 -14.46
C ASP A 332 -1.14 -31.04 -13.26
N LEU A 333 0.09 -30.67 -12.85
CA LEU A 333 0.31 -29.71 -11.78
C LEU A 333 -0.32 -28.34 -12.08
N THR A 334 -0.17 -27.89 -13.33
CA THR A 334 -0.74 -26.62 -13.81
C THR A 334 -2.26 -26.65 -13.78
N ARG A 335 -2.88 -27.79 -14.09
CA ARG A 335 -4.34 -27.92 -14.13
C ARG A 335 -4.97 -28.01 -12.75
N TYR A 336 -4.34 -28.73 -11.82
CA TYR A 336 -4.99 -29.11 -10.56
C TYR A 336 -4.37 -28.47 -9.32
N HIS A 337 -3.05 -28.33 -9.24
CA HIS A 337 -2.38 -27.92 -7.99
C HIS A 337 -2.08 -26.43 -7.93
N PHE A 338 -1.55 -25.84 -9.00
CA PHE A 338 -1.22 -24.41 -9.02
C PHE A 338 -2.42 -23.48 -8.84
N PRO A 339 -3.63 -23.72 -9.39
CA PRO A 339 -4.77 -22.84 -9.13
C PRO A 339 -5.13 -22.80 -7.64
N ILE A 340 -5.01 -23.93 -6.93
CA ILE A 340 -5.26 -24.01 -5.49
C ILE A 340 -4.22 -23.18 -4.73
N ILE A 341 -2.92 -23.38 -5.01
CA ILE A 341 -1.84 -22.65 -4.33
C ILE A 341 -1.98 -21.14 -4.53
N ILE A 342 -2.25 -20.71 -5.76
CA ILE A 342 -2.43 -19.30 -6.12
C ILE A 342 -3.69 -18.73 -5.45
N GLY A 343 -4.81 -19.44 -5.56
CA GLY A 343 -6.08 -19.05 -4.95
C GLY A 343 -5.97 -18.89 -3.44
N VAL A 344 -5.34 -19.85 -2.75
CA VAL A 344 -5.08 -19.78 -1.31
C VAL A 344 -4.16 -18.60 -0.96
N SER A 345 -3.09 -18.38 -1.73
CA SER A 345 -2.16 -17.27 -1.47
C SER A 345 -2.86 -15.90 -1.59
N ILE A 346 -3.71 -15.72 -2.60
CA ILE A 346 -4.50 -14.49 -2.78
C ILE A 346 -5.55 -14.36 -1.68
N ALA A 347 -6.29 -15.44 -1.37
CA ALA A 347 -7.32 -15.44 -0.34
C ALA A 347 -6.74 -15.06 1.04
N LEU A 348 -5.55 -15.57 1.38
CA LEU A 348 -4.87 -15.21 2.64
C LEU A 348 -4.49 -13.73 2.70
N GLN A 349 -4.10 -13.10 1.59
CA GLN A 349 -3.85 -11.64 1.56
C GLN A 349 -5.16 -10.84 1.74
N VAL A 350 -6.24 -11.25 1.08
CA VAL A 350 -7.55 -10.60 1.23
C VAL A 350 -8.07 -10.75 2.65
N ILE A 351 -7.96 -11.95 3.23
CA ILE A 351 -8.31 -12.21 4.64
C ILE A 351 -7.47 -11.33 5.56
N PHE A 352 -6.17 -11.18 5.29
CA PHE A 352 -5.33 -10.26 6.06
C PHE A 352 -5.86 -8.82 6.02
N CYS A 353 -6.20 -8.27 4.85
CA CYS A 353 -6.80 -6.94 4.73
C CYS A 353 -8.11 -6.81 5.50
N ILE A 354 -8.99 -7.82 5.42
CA ILE A 354 -10.27 -7.86 6.15
C ILE A 354 -10.03 -7.87 7.66
N LEU A 355 -9.13 -8.73 8.15
CA LEU A 355 -8.80 -8.84 9.57
C LEU A 355 -8.23 -7.52 10.12
N VAL A 356 -7.35 -6.85 9.37
CA VAL A 356 -6.85 -5.53 9.73
C VAL A 356 -7.99 -4.50 9.73
N GLY A 357 -8.88 -4.54 8.74
CA GLY A 357 -10.06 -3.69 8.68
C GLY A 357 -10.98 -3.83 9.90
N VAL A 358 -11.20 -5.07 10.36
CA VAL A 358 -12.00 -5.36 11.56
C VAL A 358 -11.26 -4.93 12.84
N LEU A 359 -9.97 -5.26 12.96
CA LEU A 359 -9.18 -5.00 14.16
C LEU A 359 -8.97 -3.51 14.43
N PHE A 360 -8.85 -2.71 13.37
CA PHE A 360 -8.60 -1.27 13.43
C PHE A 360 -9.81 -0.43 12.99
N ARG A 361 -11.04 -0.95 13.19
CA ARG A 361 -12.28 -0.30 12.74
C ARG A 361 -12.41 1.15 13.19
N ASP A 362 -12.08 1.48 14.44
CA ASP A 362 -12.22 2.87 14.92
C ASP A 362 -11.17 3.79 14.29
N ALA A 363 -9.95 3.30 14.04
CA ALA A 363 -8.93 4.06 13.31
C ALA A 363 -9.35 4.32 11.87
N ILE A 364 -9.92 3.33 11.19
CA ILE A 364 -10.43 3.48 9.82
C ILE A 364 -11.55 4.51 9.79
N GLY A 365 -12.51 4.42 10.72
CA GLY A 365 -13.57 5.42 10.86
C GLY A 365 -13.04 6.83 11.14
N ALA A 366 -11.96 6.95 11.93
CA ALA A 366 -11.31 8.23 12.17
C ALA A 366 -10.55 8.77 10.94
N PHE A 367 -9.90 7.93 10.13
CA PHE A 367 -9.26 8.40 8.90
C PHE A 367 -10.27 8.76 7.80
N MET A 368 -11.38 8.02 7.71
CA MET A 368 -12.43 8.26 6.72
C MET A 368 -13.41 9.36 7.12
N GLN A 369 -13.48 9.74 8.42
CA GLN A 369 -14.50 10.62 8.99
C GLN A 369 -15.92 10.24 8.53
N GLU A 370 -16.22 8.94 8.53
CA GLU A 370 -17.57 8.43 8.22
C GLU A 370 -18.49 8.89 9.35
N ASP A 371 -19.29 9.95 9.17
CA ASP A 371 -20.07 10.58 10.24
C ASP A 371 -21.25 9.71 10.72
N ASP A 372 -21.69 8.77 9.90
CA ASP A 372 -22.84 7.94 10.17
C ASP A 372 -22.44 6.76 11.07
N ASN A 373 -22.78 6.84 12.35
CA ASN A 373 -22.62 5.70 13.26
C ASN A 373 -23.51 4.49 12.87
N GLU A 374 -24.42 4.65 11.90
CA GLU A 374 -25.40 3.64 11.50
C GLU A 374 -24.94 2.77 10.32
N SER A 375 -24.25 3.33 9.32
CA SER A 375 -23.67 2.58 8.21
C SER A 375 -22.19 2.34 8.49
N GLY A 376 -21.83 1.12 8.91
CA GLY A 376 -20.42 0.76 8.88
C GLY A 376 -19.92 0.74 7.43
N TRP A 377 -18.64 1.05 7.20
CA TRP A 377 -18.01 0.96 5.87
C TRP A 377 -18.31 -0.32 5.06
N LEU A 378 -18.55 -1.46 5.74
CA LEU A 378 -18.96 -2.71 5.10
C LEU A 378 -20.39 -2.65 4.53
N ALA A 379 -21.30 -1.96 5.20
CA ALA A 379 -22.66 -1.72 4.74
C ALA A 379 -22.63 -0.79 3.52
N GLU A 380 -21.88 0.32 3.57
CA GLU A 380 -21.70 1.20 2.41
C GLU A 380 -21.05 0.48 1.24
N PHE A 381 -19.99 -0.29 1.50
CA PHE A 381 -19.34 -1.08 0.46
C PHE A 381 -20.29 -2.12 -0.15
N SER A 382 -21.08 -2.80 0.68
CA SER A 382 -22.13 -3.71 0.23
C SER A 382 -23.18 -3.00 -0.61
N ASP A 383 -23.66 -1.83 -0.19
CA ASP A 383 -24.68 -1.07 -0.92
C ASP A 383 -24.12 -0.48 -2.22
N TRP A 384 -22.88 -0.02 -2.21
CA TRP A 384 -22.16 0.36 -3.41
C TRP A 384 -22.01 -0.82 -4.38
N LEU A 385 -21.64 -2.01 -3.90
CA LEU A 385 -21.57 -3.22 -4.72
C LEU A 385 -22.93 -3.58 -5.33
N ARG A 386 -24.03 -3.39 -4.58
CA ARG A 386 -25.40 -3.57 -5.08
C ARG A 386 -25.78 -2.54 -6.15
N GLN A 387 -25.27 -1.31 -6.04
CA GLN A 387 -25.52 -0.22 -7.00
C GLN A 387 -24.57 -0.25 -8.22
N LEU A 388 -23.45 -0.97 -8.14
CA LEU A 388 -22.45 -1.05 -9.22
C LEU A 388 -23.04 -1.38 -10.61
N PRO A 389 -23.99 -2.34 -10.75
CA PRO A 389 -24.62 -2.61 -12.04
C PRO A 389 -25.40 -1.41 -12.60
N GLN A 390 -25.93 -0.53 -11.74
CA GLN A 390 -26.65 0.68 -12.14
C GLN A 390 -25.67 1.74 -12.67
N HIS A 391 -24.53 1.92 -12.01
CA HIS A 391 -23.47 2.83 -12.46
C HIS A 391 -22.78 2.36 -13.75
N LEU A 392 -22.66 1.04 -13.94
CA LEU A 392 -22.08 0.45 -15.15
C LEU A 392 -23.05 0.38 -16.34
N ARG A 393 -24.35 0.64 -16.14
CA ARG A 393 -25.24 0.97 -17.25
C ARG A 393 -24.78 2.31 -17.79
N VAL A 394 -23.87 2.26 -18.77
CA VAL A 394 -23.54 3.37 -19.67
C VAL A 394 -24.84 4.07 -19.96
N GLN A 395 -24.96 5.34 -19.53
CA GLN A 395 -26.05 6.20 -19.97
C GLN A 395 -25.91 6.24 -21.49
N ARG A 396 -26.62 5.34 -22.18
CA ARG A 396 -26.77 5.45 -23.62
C ARG A 396 -27.43 6.81 -23.80
N PRO A 397 -26.81 7.75 -24.52
CA PRO A 397 -27.48 8.98 -24.84
C PRO A 397 -28.83 8.60 -25.42
N LEU A 398 -29.90 9.14 -24.82
CA LEU A 398 -31.25 8.87 -25.29
C LEU A 398 -31.27 9.21 -26.79
N PRO A 399 -31.72 8.28 -27.66
CA PRO A 399 -31.81 8.57 -29.08
C PRO A 399 -32.88 9.65 -29.28
N GLY A 400 -32.44 10.91 -29.38
CA GLY A 400 -33.34 12.06 -29.51
C GLY A 400 -32.75 13.41 -29.12
N GLU A 401 -31.73 13.49 -28.25
CA GLU A 401 -31.11 14.77 -27.87
C GLU A 401 -29.97 15.18 -28.82
N ASN A 402 -30.33 15.43 -30.08
CA ASN A 402 -29.51 16.22 -31.01
C ASN A 402 -29.91 17.70 -30.91
N HIS A 403 -29.79 18.30 -29.72
CA HIS A 403 -29.84 19.76 -29.64
C HIS A 403 -28.43 20.30 -29.87
N PRO A 404 -28.18 21.04 -30.96
CA PRO A 404 -26.91 21.75 -31.09
C PRO A 404 -26.75 22.67 -29.87
N PRO A 405 -25.53 22.79 -29.30
CA PRO A 405 -25.31 23.68 -28.18
C PRO A 405 -25.74 25.10 -28.59
N PRO A 406 -26.50 25.83 -27.75
CA PRO A 406 -26.98 27.15 -28.08
C PRO A 406 -25.78 28.08 -28.30
N VAL A 407 -25.62 28.51 -29.54
CA VAL A 407 -24.54 29.40 -29.99
C VAL A 407 -24.54 30.74 -29.23
N GLU A 408 -25.67 31.11 -28.61
CA GLU A 408 -25.82 32.34 -27.80
C GLU A 408 -24.97 32.38 -26.51
N ALA A 409 -24.55 31.24 -25.95
CA ALA A 409 -23.76 31.25 -24.71
C ALA A 409 -22.30 31.70 -24.90
N LEU A 410 -21.79 31.68 -26.13
CA LEU A 410 -20.42 32.09 -26.46
C LEU A 410 -20.28 33.60 -26.76
N GLU A 411 -21.36 34.28 -27.16
CA GLU A 411 -21.33 35.73 -27.39
C GLU A 411 -21.46 36.56 -26.11
N LEU A 412 -22.19 36.07 -25.10
CA LEU A 412 -22.34 36.81 -23.83
C LEU A 412 -21.02 36.91 -23.05
N ARG A 413 -20.13 35.91 -23.18
CA ARG A 413 -18.82 35.90 -22.51
C ARG A 413 -17.78 36.80 -23.18
N ARG A 414 -18.02 37.22 -24.43
CA ARG A 414 -17.14 38.16 -25.14
C ARG A 414 -17.44 39.62 -24.82
N ARG A 415 -18.65 39.95 -24.35
CA ARG A 415 -19.07 41.33 -24.06
C ARG A 415 -18.71 41.82 -22.66
N THR A 416 -18.47 40.95 -21.68
CA THR A 416 -18.19 41.35 -20.28
C THR A 416 -16.71 41.48 -19.92
N GLY A 417 -15.78 41.22 -20.84
CA GLY A 417 -14.34 41.21 -20.57
C GLY A 417 -13.55 42.50 -20.86
N SER A 418 -14.20 43.64 -21.17
CA SER A 418 -13.51 44.83 -21.71
C SER A 418 -13.57 46.10 -20.85
N GLY A 419 -13.92 46.04 -19.57
CA GLY A 419 -13.99 47.25 -18.75
C GLY A 419 -13.58 47.00 -17.31
N LEU A 420 -12.34 47.34 -16.96
CA LEU A 420 -11.94 48.01 -15.71
C LEU A 420 -10.41 48.09 -15.64
N SER A 421 -9.85 49.11 -16.31
CA SER A 421 -8.56 49.69 -15.94
C SER A 421 -8.86 50.93 -15.10
N HIS A 422 -8.60 50.86 -13.80
CA HIS A 422 -8.56 52.03 -12.94
C HIS A 422 -7.22 52.03 -12.20
N GLY A 423 -6.34 52.92 -12.66
CA GLY A 423 -5.06 53.18 -12.05
C GLY A 423 -5.22 54.02 -10.80
N SER A 424 -4.52 53.63 -9.74
CA SER A 424 -4.23 54.48 -8.60
C SER A 424 -2.72 54.72 -8.53
N ARG A 425 -2.33 55.98 -8.71
CA ARG A 425 -0.98 56.50 -8.50
C ARG A 425 -0.69 56.55 -7.00
N ILE A 426 0.50 56.13 -6.61
CA ILE A 426 1.08 56.35 -5.28
C ILE A 426 1.99 57.60 -5.38
N PRO A 427 1.82 58.62 -4.51
CA PRO A 427 2.77 59.72 -4.42
C PRO A 427 3.98 59.35 -3.55
N ARG A 428 5.15 59.89 -3.92
CA ARG A 428 6.42 59.81 -3.18
C ARG A 428 6.46 60.81 -2.02
#